data_AF-A0A6A6SEZ9-F1
#
_entry.id   AF-A0A6A6SEZ9-F1
#
_cell.length_a   1.000
_cell.length_b   1.000
_cell.length_c   1.000
_cell.angle_alpha   90.00
_cell.angle_beta   90.00
_cell.angle_gamma   90.00
#
_symmetry.space_group_name_H-M   'P 1'
#
loop_
_entity.id
_entity.type
_entity.pdbx_description
1 polymer ?
#
loop_
_entity_poly.entity_id
_entity_poly.type
_entity_poly.pdbx_seq_one_letter_code
_entity_poly.pdbx_strand_id
1 'polypeptide(L)'
;MSAMNDITMADTAAGAQKPGGTSGLLQTPHSDAFAFSDLERRALELYDQLRELELQKSLIEAQESAHVPTVSTLSDDGLQEQLITAQRQAMDAKAKFEIRNRISHNVLVMDPVLKAVHGGEDTEFAEKRILPLLTEHDTLCMMHGSLASKLASTARALGAAEQGNMAANQENRVLSQTLLELAEQMKTQSTQDIEDARLREQVKAVEKEVKESRRRMRTLKGIVSAMIVGSGINWAADEALQELVMSDEEDG
;
A
#
# COMPACT_ATOMS: atom_id res chain seq x y z
N MET A 1 11.95 68.35 12.10
CA MET A 1 12.73 67.12 12.39
C MET A 1 11.71 65.99 12.34
N SER A 2 11.43 65.30 11.23
CA SER A 2 12.24 64.53 10.28
C SER A 2 13.07 63.42 10.93
N ALA A 3 12.53 62.19 10.86
CA ALA A 3 13.18 60.88 10.68
C ALA A 3 12.16 59.81 11.15
N MET A 4 11.37 59.23 10.24
CA MET A 4 11.67 57.97 9.52
C MET A 4 11.67 56.76 10.45
N ASN A 5 10.54 56.05 10.48
CA ASN A 5 10.54 54.59 10.66
C ASN A 5 9.74 54.01 9.50
N ASP A 6 10.49 53.85 8.42
CA ASP A 6 10.14 53.18 7.18
C ASP A 6 10.12 51.68 7.50
N ILE A 7 8.92 51.09 7.63
CA ILE A 7 8.78 49.63 7.76
C ILE A 7 8.92 49.09 6.35
N THR A 8 10.16 48.76 5.99
CA THR A 8 10.51 48.05 4.77
C THR A 8 9.87 46.66 4.82
N MET A 9 8.75 46.50 4.10
CA MET A 9 8.25 45.21 3.66
C MET A 9 9.32 44.62 2.74
N ALA A 10 10.19 43.78 3.31
CA ALA A 10 11.21 43.07 2.56
C ALA A 10 10.52 42.08 1.62
N ASP A 11 10.54 42.44 0.34
CA ASP A 11 10.19 41.62 -0.80
C ASP A 11 11.17 40.42 -0.86
N THR A 12 10.82 39.32 -0.19
CA THR A 12 11.58 38.07 -0.28
C THR A 12 11.20 37.36 -1.57
N ALA A 13 11.95 37.71 -2.61
CA ALA A 13 12.35 36.87 -3.74
C ALA A 13 11.42 35.71 -4.09
N ALA A 14 10.57 35.95 -5.10
CA ALA A 14 9.92 34.92 -5.89
C ALA A 14 10.96 33.97 -6.52
N GLY A 15 11.34 32.93 -5.78
CA GLY A 15 12.06 31.78 -6.31
C GLY A 15 11.14 31.03 -7.27
N ALA A 16 11.59 30.86 -8.52
CA ALA A 16 10.85 30.24 -9.62
C ALA A 16 10.14 28.94 -9.21
N GLN A 17 8.82 29.03 -9.00
CA GLN A 17 7.95 27.88 -8.77
C GLN A 17 7.87 27.03 -10.03
N LYS A 18 8.40 25.80 -9.96
CA LYS A 18 8.01 24.74 -10.89
C LYS A 18 6.52 24.45 -10.68
N PRO A 19 5.68 24.35 -11.74
CA PRO A 19 4.22 24.25 -11.64
C PRO A 19 3.70 22.87 -11.20
N GLY A 20 4.42 22.17 -10.32
CA GLY A 20 4.03 20.82 -9.86
C GLY A 20 4.71 20.34 -8.57
N GLY A 21 5.41 21.20 -7.85
CA GLY A 21 6.07 20.80 -6.60
C GLY A 21 5.17 21.01 -5.39
N THR A 22 4.71 19.91 -4.78
CA THR A 22 4.04 19.92 -3.46
C THR A 22 4.91 20.55 -2.36
N SER A 23 6.22 20.63 -2.58
CA SER A 23 7.19 21.29 -1.69
C SER A 23 6.92 22.78 -1.47
N GLY A 24 6.24 23.47 -2.39
CA GLY A 24 5.86 24.87 -2.20
C GLY A 24 4.65 25.07 -1.27
N LEU A 25 3.84 24.03 -1.07
CA LEU A 25 2.68 24.05 -0.16
C LEU A 25 3.10 23.86 1.30
N LEU A 26 4.21 23.14 1.53
CA LEU A 26 4.76 22.86 2.86
C LEU A 26 5.72 23.94 3.38
N GLN A 27 5.98 24.99 2.59
CA GLN A 27 6.86 26.09 2.96
C GLN A 27 6.02 27.24 3.51
N THR A 28 5.49 27.07 4.72
CA THR A 28 4.84 28.19 5.41
C THR A 28 5.89 29.03 6.16
N PRO A 29 5.87 30.36 6.02
CA PRO A 29 6.61 31.28 6.91
C PRO A 29 6.02 31.32 8.34
N HIS A 30 4.99 30.51 8.61
CA HIS A 30 4.27 30.44 9.88
C HIS A 30 4.81 29.37 10.84
N SER A 31 6.00 28.80 10.59
CA SER A 31 6.67 27.93 11.57
C SER A 31 6.84 28.61 12.94
N ASP A 32 6.91 29.95 12.96
CA ASP A 32 7.01 30.77 14.17
C ASP A 32 5.67 30.90 14.93
N ALA A 33 4.54 30.56 14.29
CA ALA A 33 3.24 30.54 14.96
C ALA A 33 3.10 29.36 15.96
N PHE A 34 4.10 28.48 16.05
CA PHE A 34 4.06 27.24 16.84
C PHE A 34 5.35 26.96 17.60
N ALA A 35 6.24 27.94 17.75
CA ALA A 35 7.26 27.85 18.78
C ALA A 35 6.57 27.89 20.14
N PHE A 36 6.30 26.71 20.70
CA PHE A 36 5.83 26.59 22.08
C PHE A 36 6.80 27.35 22.97
N SER A 37 6.25 28.18 23.85
CA SER A 37 7.02 28.70 24.95
C SER A 37 7.62 27.54 25.75
N ASP A 38 8.75 27.78 26.42
CA ASP A 38 9.39 26.74 27.23
C ASP A 38 8.43 26.16 28.29
N LEU A 39 7.47 26.98 28.76
CA LEU A 39 6.42 26.56 29.68
C LEU A 39 5.42 25.61 29.02
N GLU A 40 4.91 25.94 27.84
CA GLU A 40 3.98 25.07 27.10
C GLU A 40 4.63 23.74 26.73
N ARG A 41 5.89 23.78 26.28
CA ARG A 41 6.65 22.56 26.01
C ARG A 41 6.80 21.70 27.27
N ARG A 42 7.13 22.33 28.39
CA ARG A 42 7.23 21.63 29.68
C ARG A 42 5.89 21.06 30.13
N ALA A 43 4.79 21.77 29.92
CA ALA A 43 3.46 21.29 30.25
C ALA A 43 3.07 20.05 29.43
N LEU A 44 3.42 20.03 28.13
CA LEU A 44 3.22 18.86 27.26
C LEU A 44 4.08 17.67 27.70
N GLU A 45 5.36 17.88 28.01
CA GLU A 45 6.21 16.82 28.56
C GLU A 45 5.65 16.23 29.86
N LEU A 46 5.15 17.09 30.75
CA LEU A 46 4.52 16.64 32.00
C LEU A 46 3.21 15.89 31.76
N TYR A 47 2.43 16.29 30.75
CA TYR A 47 1.23 15.57 30.34
C TYR A 47 1.57 14.17 29.82
N ASP A 48 2.59 14.04 28.97
CA ASP A 48 3.04 12.74 28.45
C ASP A 48 3.57 11.85 29.57
N GLN A 49 4.36 12.42 30.50
CA GLN A 49 4.82 11.71 31.69
C GLN A 49 3.68 11.25 32.59
N LEU A 50 2.67 12.11 32.80
CA LEU A 50 1.50 11.76 33.59
C LEU A 50 0.72 10.62 32.94
N ARG A 51 0.57 10.65 31.61
CA ARG A 51 -0.13 9.60 30.86
C ARG A 51 0.59 8.25 30.94
N GLU A 52 1.92 8.27 30.86
CA GLU A 52 2.74 7.09 31.04
C GLU A 52 2.64 6.52 32.46
N LEU A 53 2.66 7.39 33.49
CA LEU A 53 2.50 6.96 34.88
C LEU A 53 1.10 6.39 35.16
N GLU A 54 0.05 6.96 34.57
CA GLU A 54 -1.31 6.41 34.63
C GLU A 54 -1.36 5.01 34.02
N LEU A 55 -0.70 4.81 32.87
CA LEU A 55 -0.60 3.50 32.22
C LEU A 55 0.13 2.50 33.11
N GLN A 56 1.30 2.87 33.63
CA GLN A 56 2.09 2.02 34.53
C GLN A 56 1.30 1.63 35.77
N LYS A 57 0.59 2.58 36.39
CA LYS A 57 -0.29 2.31 37.52
C LYS A 57 -1.39 1.32 37.14
N SER A 58 -2.06 1.51 36.01
CA SER A 58 -3.11 0.60 35.54
C SER A 58 -2.59 -0.81 35.25
N LEU A 59 -1.34 -0.93 34.78
CA LEU A 59 -0.68 -2.20 34.53
C LEU A 59 -0.35 -2.93 35.83
N ILE A 60 0.15 -2.20 36.84
CA ILE A 60 0.40 -2.76 38.18
C ILE A 60 -0.91 -3.21 38.82
N GLU A 61 -1.96 -2.39 38.78
CA GLU A 61 -3.30 -2.75 39.28
C GLU A 61 -3.85 -3.99 38.57
N ALA A 62 -3.66 -4.09 37.24
CA ALA A 62 -4.04 -5.26 36.47
C ALA A 62 -3.23 -6.50 36.88
N GLN A 63 -1.92 -6.38 37.10
CA GLN A 63 -1.04 -7.46 37.53
C GLN A 63 -1.38 -7.95 38.95
N GLU A 64 -1.67 -7.04 39.87
CA GLU A 64 -2.13 -7.35 41.23
C GLU A 64 -3.49 -8.05 41.21
N SER A 65 -4.42 -7.56 40.37
CA SER A 65 -5.74 -8.20 40.19
C SER A 65 -5.67 -9.58 39.51
N ALA A 66 -4.67 -9.80 38.66
CA ALA A 66 -4.41 -11.08 38.01
C ALA A 66 -3.71 -12.09 38.92
N HIS A 67 -3.22 -11.68 40.10
CA HIS A 67 -2.44 -12.54 40.99
C HIS A 67 -3.27 -13.57 41.80
N VAL A 68 -4.59 -13.69 41.59
CA VAL A 68 -5.45 -14.75 42.17
C VAL A 68 -6.59 -15.06 41.18
N PRO A 69 -6.87 -16.33 40.77
CA PRO A 69 -6.77 -17.57 41.55
C PRO A 69 -5.90 -18.67 40.92
N THR A 70 -5.55 -19.65 41.76
CA THR A 70 -4.86 -20.90 41.50
C THR A 70 -5.40 -21.63 40.26
N VAL A 71 -4.79 -21.39 39.10
CA VAL A 71 -5.09 -22.05 37.82
C VAL A 71 -4.98 -23.58 37.93
N SER A 72 -4.26 -24.09 38.94
CA SER A 72 -4.05 -25.52 39.19
C SER A 72 -5.26 -26.31 39.71
N THR A 73 -6.41 -25.68 40.00
CA THR A 73 -7.62 -26.39 40.49
C THR A 73 -8.76 -26.50 39.46
N LEU A 74 -8.58 -25.98 38.24
CA LEU A 74 -9.61 -26.01 37.19
C LEU A 74 -9.37 -27.20 36.24
N SER A 75 -10.45 -27.82 35.75
CA SER A 75 -10.37 -28.74 34.62
C SER A 75 -9.98 -27.99 33.34
N ASP A 76 -9.32 -28.68 32.41
CA ASP A 76 -8.84 -28.10 31.15
C ASP A 76 -9.97 -27.43 30.34
N ASP A 77 -11.16 -28.03 30.34
CA ASP A 77 -12.37 -27.46 29.71
C ASP A 77 -12.86 -26.17 30.40
N GLY A 78 -12.80 -26.11 31.74
CA GLY A 78 -13.19 -24.93 32.50
C GLY A 78 -12.18 -23.78 32.36
N LEU A 79 -10.90 -24.11 32.17
CA LEU A 79 -9.85 -23.15 31.87
C LEU A 79 -10.02 -22.54 30.48
N GLN A 80 -10.38 -23.35 29.48
CA GLN A 80 -10.64 -22.88 28.12
C GLN A 80 -11.84 -21.92 28.06
N GLU A 81 -12.94 -22.21 28.77
CA GLU A 81 -14.10 -21.32 28.82
C GLU A 81 -13.77 -19.99 29.51
N GLN A 82 -12.98 -20.03 30.60
CA GLN A 82 -12.51 -18.82 31.28
C GLN A 82 -11.54 -18.00 30.42
N LEU A 83 -10.68 -18.63 29.63
CA LEU A 83 -9.79 -17.94 28.69
C LEU A 83 -10.59 -17.24 27.60
N ILE A 84 -11.59 -17.91 27.00
CA ILE A 84 -12.45 -17.31 25.97
C ILE A 84 -13.22 -16.12 26.54
N THR A 85 -13.74 -16.22 27.76
CA THR A 85 -14.48 -15.11 28.39
C THR A 85 -13.56 -13.96 28.76
N ALA A 86 -12.38 -14.22 29.33
CA ALA A 86 -11.37 -13.20 29.61
C ALA A 86 -10.87 -12.51 28.34
N GLN A 87 -10.60 -13.26 27.26
CA GLN A 87 -10.19 -12.71 25.97
C GLN A 87 -11.27 -11.79 25.40
N ARG A 88 -12.55 -12.20 25.44
CA ARG A 88 -13.67 -11.35 25.02
C ARG A 88 -13.76 -10.07 25.85
N GLN A 89 -13.65 -10.18 27.17
CA GLN A 89 -13.67 -9.02 28.07
C GLN A 89 -12.50 -8.07 27.84
N ALA A 90 -11.29 -8.59 27.58
CA ALA A 90 -10.12 -7.79 27.24
C ALA A 90 -10.28 -7.07 25.90
N MET A 91 -10.82 -7.75 24.89
CA MET A 91 -11.13 -7.15 23.59
C MET A 91 -12.20 -6.06 23.71
N ASP A 92 -13.26 -6.29 24.49
CA ASP A 92 -14.30 -5.30 24.76
C ASP A 92 -13.74 -4.08 25.52
N ALA A 93 -12.88 -4.30 26.50
CA ALA A 93 -12.23 -3.23 27.25
C ALA A 93 -11.31 -2.40 26.35
N LYS A 94 -10.52 -3.06 25.47
CA LYS A 94 -9.67 -2.39 24.49
C LYS A 94 -10.48 -1.53 23.53
N ALA A 95 -11.57 -2.07 22.97
CA ALA A 95 -12.44 -1.33 22.08
C ALA A 95 -13.06 -0.11 22.77
N LYS A 96 -13.54 -0.26 24.02
CA LYS A 96 -14.07 0.85 24.82
C LYS A 96 -13.02 1.93 25.09
N PHE A 97 -11.81 1.53 25.44
CA PHE A 97 -10.71 2.47 25.68
C PHE A 97 -10.35 3.24 24.41
N GLU A 98 -10.23 2.55 23.27
CA GLU A 98 -9.92 3.16 21.98
C GLU A 98 -10.99 4.17 21.55
N ILE A 99 -12.27 3.80 21.68
CA ILE A 99 -13.40 4.68 21.39
C ILE A 99 -13.38 5.90 22.32
N ARG A 100 -13.19 5.71 23.63
CA ARG A 100 -13.10 6.81 24.59
C ARG A 100 -11.97 7.75 24.25
N ASN A 101 -10.77 7.22 23.99
CA ASN A 101 -9.60 8.02 23.63
C ASN A 101 -9.84 8.81 22.34
N ARG A 102 -10.45 8.18 21.34
CA ARG A 102 -10.82 8.85 20.08
C ARG A 102 -11.83 9.97 20.30
N ILE A 103 -12.85 9.76 21.12
CA ILE A 103 -13.84 10.79 21.45
C ILE A 103 -13.16 11.95 22.19
N SER A 104 -12.37 11.67 23.22
CA SER A 104 -11.65 12.71 23.97
C SER A 104 -10.70 13.52 23.07
N HIS A 105 -9.94 12.84 22.21
CA HIS A 105 -9.07 13.51 21.23
C HIS A 105 -9.88 14.37 20.26
N ASN A 106 -10.94 13.84 19.67
CA ASN A 106 -11.77 14.60 18.73
C ASN A 106 -12.39 15.85 19.39
N VAL A 107 -12.87 15.75 20.64
CA VAL A 107 -13.42 16.91 21.35
C VAL A 107 -12.32 17.97 21.60
N LEU A 108 -11.12 17.54 22.00
CA LEU A 108 -9.99 18.45 22.25
C LEU A 108 -9.50 19.17 20.98
N VAL A 109 -9.53 18.50 19.82
CA VAL A 109 -9.10 19.10 18.55
C VAL A 109 -10.21 19.93 17.89
N MET A 110 -11.46 19.48 17.98
CA MET A 110 -12.56 20.09 17.21
C MET A 110 -12.99 21.46 17.74
N ASP A 111 -12.94 21.69 19.06
CA ASP A 111 -13.30 23.00 19.63
C ASP A 111 -12.37 24.14 19.15
N PRO A 112 -11.03 24.02 19.25
CA PRO A 112 -10.11 25.00 18.66
C PRO A 112 -10.27 25.17 17.14
N VAL A 113 -10.51 24.08 16.39
CA VAL A 113 -10.69 24.14 14.93
C VAL A 113 -11.95 24.91 14.55
N LEU A 114 -13.08 24.63 15.22
CA LEU A 114 -14.34 25.32 14.94
C LEU A 114 -14.22 26.81 15.27
N LYS A 115 -13.59 27.17 16.38
CA LYS A 115 -13.36 28.57 16.74
C LYS A 115 -12.38 29.27 15.79
N ALA A 116 -11.33 28.58 15.34
CA ALA A 116 -10.40 29.12 14.35
C ALA A 116 -11.09 29.45 13.01
N VAL A 117 -12.06 28.63 12.58
CA VAL A 117 -12.81 28.83 11.33
C VAL A 117 -13.91 29.89 11.48
N HIS A 118 -14.67 29.86 12.57
CA HIS A 118 -15.87 30.68 12.73
C HIS A 118 -15.62 32.03 13.40
N GLY A 119 -14.49 32.22 14.09
CA GLY A 119 -13.98 33.53 14.52
C GLY A 119 -14.96 34.39 15.33
N GLY A 120 -15.50 33.87 16.42
CA GLY A 120 -16.39 34.60 17.33
C GLY A 120 -15.67 35.66 18.19
N GLU A 121 -16.44 36.44 18.95
CA GLU A 121 -15.90 37.42 19.92
C GLU A 121 -15.07 36.74 21.03
N ASP A 122 -15.41 35.49 21.39
CA ASP A 122 -14.72 34.68 22.40
C ASP A 122 -13.49 33.92 21.86
N THR A 123 -13.14 34.04 20.58
CA THR A 123 -12.03 33.29 19.98
C THR A 123 -10.68 33.87 20.42
N GLU A 124 -9.90 33.05 21.12
CA GLU A 124 -8.60 33.43 21.66
C GLU A 124 -7.55 33.59 20.54
N PHE A 125 -6.52 34.42 20.78
CA PHE A 125 -5.44 34.64 19.81
C PHE A 125 -4.74 33.33 19.41
N ALA A 126 -4.62 32.37 20.34
CA ALA A 126 -4.05 31.06 20.08
C ALA A 126 -4.86 30.27 19.03
N GLU A 127 -6.19 30.33 19.07
CA GLU A 127 -7.07 29.63 18.13
C GLU A 127 -7.01 30.29 16.74
N LYS A 128 -6.95 31.63 16.66
CA LYS A 128 -6.82 32.35 15.38
C LYS A 128 -5.51 32.07 14.64
N ARG A 129 -4.43 31.77 15.37
CA ARG A 129 -3.12 31.39 14.78
C ARG A 129 -3.14 30.06 14.04
N ILE A 130 -4.12 29.18 14.31
CA ILE A 130 -4.21 27.84 13.72
C ILE A 130 -4.78 27.90 12.30
N LEU A 131 -5.53 28.97 11.95
CA LEU A 131 -6.25 29.08 10.69
C LEU A 131 -5.38 28.85 9.43
N PRO A 132 -4.16 29.41 9.29
CA PRO A 132 -3.31 29.17 8.12
C PRO A 132 -2.96 27.68 7.95
N LEU A 133 -2.68 26.97 9.03
CA LEU A 133 -2.41 25.52 8.97
C LEU A 133 -3.65 24.73 8.58
N LEU A 134 -4.82 25.15 9.04
CA LEU A 134 -6.06 24.49 8.65
C LEU A 134 -6.29 24.63 7.14
N THR A 135 -6.04 25.82 6.58
CA THR A 135 -6.12 26.01 5.13
C THR A 135 -5.12 25.17 4.37
N GLU A 136 -3.88 25.06 4.85
CA GLU A 136 -2.86 24.19 4.25
C GLU A 136 -3.28 22.73 4.32
N HIS A 137 -3.70 22.27 5.50
CA HIS A 137 -4.23 20.93 5.73
C HIS A 137 -5.38 20.61 4.76
N ASP A 138 -6.34 21.53 4.59
CA ASP A 138 -7.45 21.36 3.66
C ASP A 138 -6.96 21.23 2.21
N THR A 139 -5.99 22.05 1.78
CA THR A 139 -5.39 21.91 0.45
C THR A 139 -4.68 20.57 0.26
N LEU A 140 -3.95 20.10 1.29
CA LEU A 140 -3.27 18.81 1.27
C LEU A 140 -4.29 17.66 1.24
N CYS A 141 -5.38 17.74 2.01
CA CYS A 141 -6.46 16.77 2.00
C CYS A 141 -7.15 16.70 0.65
N MET A 142 -7.41 17.84 0.00
CA MET A 142 -7.96 17.87 -1.36
C MET A 142 -7.03 17.21 -2.36
N MET A 143 -5.73 17.55 -2.31
CA MET A 143 -4.72 16.95 -3.19
C MET A 143 -4.58 15.45 -2.96
N HIS A 144 -4.50 15.03 -1.70
CA HIS A 144 -4.45 13.62 -1.31
C HIS A 144 -5.69 12.87 -1.80
N GLY A 145 -6.89 13.42 -1.62
CA GLY A 145 -8.14 12.86 -2.15
C GLY A 145 -8.11 12.70 -3.67
N SER A 146 -7.59 13.69 -4.39
CA SER A 146 -7.43 13.60 -5.85
C SER A 146 -6.45 12.51 -6.29
N LEU A 147 -5.33 12.37 -5.57
CA LEU A 147 -4.31 11.35 -5.85
C LEU A 147 -4.81 9.95 -5.51
N ALA A 148 -5.49 9.78 -4.36
CA ALA A 148 -6.11 8.54 -3.95
C ALA A 148 -7.19 8.10 -4.95
N SER A 149 -8.01 9.03 -5.44
CA SER A 149 -9.00 8.76 -6.49
C SER A 149 -8.34 8.31 -7.80
N LYS A 150 -7.28 9.01 -8.22
CA LYS A 150 -6.47 8.61 -9.40
C LYS A 150 -5.88 7.22 -9.22
N LEU A 151 -5.26 6.93 -8.07
CA LEU A 151 -4.70 5.62 -7.74
C LEU A 151 -5.77 4.53 -7.80
N ALA A 152 -6.93 4.76 -7.17
CA ALA A 152 -8.04 3.82 -7.21
C ALA A 152 -8.57 3.59 -8.63
N SER A 153 -8.53 4.62 -9.50
CA SER A 153 -8.92 4.48 -10.91
C SER A 153 -7.89 3.70 -11.72
N THR A 154 -6.58 3.94 -11.51
CA THR A 154 -5.51 3.23 -12.21
C THR A 154 -5.42 1.78 -11.76
N ALA A 155 -5.64 1.50 -10.48
CA ALA A 155 -5.69 0.13 -9.96
C ALA A 155 -6.85 -0.66 -10.58
N ARG A 156 -8.04 -0.04 -10.73
CA ARG A 156 -9.17 -0.66 -11.42
C ARG A 156 -8.89 -0.89 -12.91
N ALA A 157 -8.28 0.07 -13.58
CA ALA A 157 -7.90 -0.06 -14.99
C ALA A 157 -6.85 -1.17 -15.19
N LEU A 158 -5.88 -1.27 -14.28
CA LEU A 158 -4.87 -2.33 -14.28
C LEU A 158 -5.53 -3.71 -14.09
N GLY A 159 -6.40 -3.87 -13.09
CA GLY A 159 -7.10 -5.13 -12.87
C GLY A 159 -7.97 -5.56 -14.06
N ALA A 160 -8.64 -4.61 -14.73
CA ALA A 160 -9.39 -4.89 -15.95
C ALA A 160 -8.47 -5.30 -17.12
N ALA A 161 -7.31 -4.66 -17.26
CA ALA A 161 -6.32 -5.00 -18.27
C ALA A 161 -5.68 -6.38 -18.02
N GLU A 162 -5.38 -6.71 -16.77
CA GLU A 162 -4.89 -8.03 -16.36
C GLU A 162 -5.90 -9.13 -16.65
N GLN A 163 -7.18 -8.91 -16.32
CA GLN A 163 -8.24 -9.86 -16.65
C GLN A 163 -8.39 -10.06 -18.18
N GLY A 164 -8.32 -8.97 -18.95
CA GLY A 164 -8.33 -9.04 -20.42
C GLY A 164 -7.12 -9.81 -20.97
N ASN A 165 -5.93 -9.61 -20.40
CA ASN A 165 -4.72 -10.33 -20.78
C ASN A 165 -4.79 -11.82 -20.44
N MET A 166 -5.35 -12.18 -19.28
CA MET A 166 -5.59 -13.58 -18.92
C MET A 166 -6.54 -14.26 -19.90
N ALA A 167 -7.66 -13.61 -20.26
CA ALA A 167 -8.60 -14.13 -21.25
C ALA A 167 -7.96 -14.32 -22.63
N ALA A 168 -7.23 -13.31 -23.11
CA ALA A 168 -6.52 -13.38 -24.38
C ALA A 168 -5.43 -14.48 -24.40
N ASN A 169 -4.69 -14.66 -23.30
CA ASN A 169 -3.72 -15.74 -23.18
C ASN A 169 -4.39 -17.12 -23.16
N GLN A 170 -5.56 -17.25 -22.54
CA GLN A 170 -6.33 -18.49 -22.57
C GLN A 170 -6.81 -18.82 -23.98
N GLU A 171 -7.35 -17.84 -24.72
CA GLU A 171 -7.74 -18.00 -26.12
C GLU A 171 -6.54 -18.36 -27.01
N ASN A 172 -5.40 -17.66 -26.83
CA ASN A 172 -4.17 -17.96 -27.56
C ASN A 172 -3.67 -19.40 -27.28
N ARG A 173 -3.82 -19.89 -26.05
CA ARG A 173 -3.48 -21.27 -25.68
C ARG A 173 -4.38 -22.28 -26.41
N VAL A 174 -5.69 -22.03 -26.43
CA VAL A 174 -6.66 -22.89 -27.15
C VAL A 174 -6.38 -22.88 -28.65
N LEU A 175 -6.17 -21.70 -29.25
CA LEU A 175 -5.83 -21.59 -30.68
C LEU A 175 -4.51 -22.26 -31.01
N SER A 176 -3.51 -22.17 -30.13
CA SER A 176 -2.23 -22.87 -30.32
C SER A 176 -2.40 -24.38 -30.25
N GLN A 177 -3.25 -24.90 -29.38
CA GLN A 177 -3.58 -26.32 -29.30
C GLN A 177 -4.29 -26.81 -30.57
N THR A 178 -5.29 -26.08 -31.06
CA THR A 178 -6.00 -26.47 -32.29
C THR A 178 -5.10 -26.38 -33.52
N LEU A 179 -4.21 -25.40 -33.60
CA LEU A 179 -3.19 -25.32 -34.65
C LEU A 179 -2.22 -26.51 -34.60
N LEU A 180 -1.82 -26.96 -33.40
CA LEU A 180 -0.98 -28.15 -33.25
C LEU A 180 -1.73 -29.42 -33.69
N GLU A 181 -2.98 -29.60 -33.28
CA GLU A 181 -3.81 -30.73 -33.72
C GLU A 181 -4.00 -30.75 -35.24
N LEU A 182 -4.30 -29.60 -35.84
CA LEU A 182 -4.41 -29.47 -37.29
C LEU A 182 -3.07 -29.76 -37.99
N ALA A 183 -1.95 -29.29 -37.43
CA ALA A 183 -0.62 -29.59 -37.96
C ALA A 183 -0.28 -31.09 -37.85
N GLU A 184 -0.69 -31.76 -36.78
CA GLU A 184 -0.53 -33.21 -36.61
C GLU A 184 -1.40 -34.00 -37.59
N GLN A 185 -2.66 -33.59 -37.79
CA GLN A 185 -3.55 -34.18 -38.80
C GLN A 185 -3.00 -33.98 -40.23
N MET A 186 -2.41 -32.82 -40.53
CA MET A 186 -1.72 -32.60 -41.80
C MET A 186 -0.43 -33.44 -41.91
N LYS A 187 0.31 -33.65 -40.82
CA LYS A 187 1.53 -34.46 -40.82
C LYS A 187 1.23 -35.95 -41.04
N THR A 188 0.15 -36.47 -40.43
CA THR A 188 -0.32 -37.85 -40.68
C THR A 188 -0.80 -38.04 -42.12
N GLN A 189 -1.23 -36.98 -42.79
CA GLN A 189 -1.62 -36.99 -44.21
C GLN A 189 -0.49 -36.73 -45.22
N SER A 190 0.69 -36.20 -44.84
CA SER A 190 1.55 -35.48 -45.82
C SER A 190 2.94 -36.01 -46.15
N THR A 191 3.48 -37.07 -45.54
CA THR A 191 4.87 -37.46 -45.87
C THR A 191 5.00 -38.57 -46.92
N GLN A 192 4.01 -39.45 -47.03
CA GLN A 192 4.06 -40.61 -47.93
C GLN A 192 3.06 -40.52 -49.09
N ASP A 193 1.98 -39.73 -48.96
CA ASP A 193 0.90 -39.64 -49.94
C ASP A 193 0.99 -38.45 -50.92
N ILE A 194 1.99 -37.58 -50.77
CA ILE A 194 2.19 -36.45 -51.69
C ILE A 194 2.96 -36.94 -52.93
N GLU A 195 2.30 -37.06 -54.08
CA GLU A 195 2.90 -37.41 -55.38
C GLU A 195 3.78 -36.29 -55.96
N ASP A 196 3.51 -35.03 -55.60
CA ASP A 196 4.19 -33.84 -56.13
C ASP A 196 5.51 -33.48 -55.40
N ALA A 197 6.63 -33.52 -56.14
CA ALA A 197 7.97 -33.26 -55.61
C ALA A 197 8.17 -31.84 -55.05
N ARG A 198 7.51 -30.82 -55.61
CA ARG A 198 7.61 -29.41 -55.17
C ARG A 198 6.92 -29.17 -53.82
N LEU A 199 5.77 -29.80 -53.59
CA LEU A 199 5.04 -29.70 -52.32
C LEU A 199 5.84 -30.37 -51.19
N ARG A 200 6.53 -31.49 -51.48
CA ARG A 200 7.39 -32.18 -50.53
C ARG A 200 8.60 -31.34 -50.08
N GLU A 201 9.15 -30.52 -50.98
CA GLU A 201 10.25 -29.60 -50.65
C GLU A 201 9.79 -28.41 -49.80
N GLN A 202 8.59 -27.88 -50.06
CA GLN A 202 7.98 -26.83 -49.24
C GLN A 202 7.64 -27.32 -47.82
N VAL A 203 7.11 -28.53 -47.67
CA VAL A 203 6.84 -29.13 -46.35
C VAL A 203 8.15 -29.29 -45.54
N LYS A 204 9.23 -29.77 -46.18
CA LYS A 204 10.55 -29.86 -45.53
C LYS A 204 11.11 -28.49 -45.10
N ALA A 205 10.86 -27.43 -45.88
CA ALA A 205 11.27 -26.08 -45.52
C ALA A 205 10.51 -25.58 -44.28
N VAL A 206 9.20 -25.80 -44.22
CA VAL A 206 8.37 -25.43 -43.06
C VAL A 206 8.76 -26.25 -41.82
N GLU A 207 9.04 -27.56 -41.95
CA GLU A 207 9.54 -28.38 -40.83
C GLU A 207 10.87 -27.85 -40.27
N LYS A 208 11.75 -27.35 -41.14
CA LYS A 208 13.01 -26.74 -40.72
C LYS A 208 12.77 -25.44 -39.96
N GLU A 209 11.84 -24.60 -40.42
CA GLU A 209 11.46 -23.36 -39.76
C GLU A 209 10.83 -23.60 -38.38
N VAL A 210 9.97 -24.63 -38.24
CA VAL A 210 9.40 -25.05 -36.95
C VAL A 210 10.50 -25.51 -35.98
N LYS A 211 11.51 -26.26 -36.46
CA LYS A 211 12.66 -26.65 -35.64
C LYS A 211 13.48 -25.44 -35.19
N GLU A 212 13.68 -24.46 -36.06
CA GLU A 212 14.37 -23.21 -35.70
C GLU A 212 13.58 -22.39 -34.69
N SER A 213 12.26 -22.30 -34.83
CA SER A 213 11.37 -21.64 -33.87
C SER A 213 11.41 -22.31 -32.49
N ARG A 214 11.33 -23.66 -32.44
CA ARG A 214 11.46 -24.43 -31.18
C ARG A 214 12.81 -24.18 -30.49
N ARG A 215 13.90 -24.08 -31.26
CA ARG A 215 15.22 -23.73 -30.70
C ARG A 215 15.20 -22.34 -30.06
N ARG A 216 14.63 -21.33 -30.75
CA ARG A 216 14.51 -19.96 -30.22
C ARG A 216 13.67 -19.92 -28.94
N MET A 217 12.56 -20.62 -28.91
CA MET A 217 11.69 -20.72 -27.72
C MET A 217 12.42 -21.36 -26.53
N ARG A 218 13.22 -22.41 -26.76
CA ARG A 218 14.04 -23.03 -25.72
C ARG A 218 15.09 -22.06 -25.18
N THR A 219 15.72 -21.26 -26.04
CA THR A 219 16.67 -20.22 -25.61
C THR A 219 15.99 -19.13 -24.77
N LEU A 220 14.82 -18.65 -25.20
CA LEU A 220 14.05 -17.64 -24.45
C LEU A 220 13.58 -18.16 -23.10
N LYS A 221 13.10 -19.42 -23.03
CA LYS A 221 12.71 -20.07 -21.77
C LYS A 221 13.88 -20.13 -20.79
N GLY A 222 15.08 -20.50 -21.27
CA GLY A 222 16.29 -20.50 -20.45
C GLY A 222 16.67 -19.12 -19.91
N ILE A 223 16.58 -18.08 -20.73
CA ILE A 223 16.86 -16.69 -20.31
C ILE A 223 15.86 -16.22 -19.26
N VAL A 224 14.56 -16.47 -19.45
CA VAL A 224 13.51 -16.05 -18.51
C VAL A 224 13.64 -16.78 -17.18
N SER A 225 13.88 -18.10 -17.19
CA SER A 225 14.12 -18.87 -15.96
C SER A 225 15.35 -18.35 -15.20
N ALA A 226 16.47 -18.10 -15.89
CA ALA A 226 17.66 -17.51 -15.28
C ALA A 226 17.41 -16.10 -14.70
N MET A 227 16.59 -15.28 -15.37
CA MET A 227 16.22 -13.96 -14.90
C MET A 227 15.33 -14.04 -13.63
N ILE A 228 14.36 -14.94 -13.60
CA ILE A 228 13.47 -15.13 -12.44
C ILE A 228 14.27 -15.60 -11.23
N VAL A 229 15.12 -16.62 -11.39
CA VAL A 229 15.99 -17.13 -10.32
C VAL A 229 17.01 -16.06 -9.87
N GLY A 230 17.57 -15.29 -10.81
CA GLY A 230 18.53 -14.22 -10.53
C GLY A 230 17.93 -12.96 -9.90
N SER A 231 16.62 -12.75 -10.01
CA SER A 231 15.93 -11.56 -9.48
C SER A 231 15.72 -11.60 -7.96
N GLY A 232 15.88 -12.76 -7.32
CA GLY A 232 15.63 -12.94 -5.89
C GLY A 232 14.14 -12.98 -5.49
N ILE A 233 13.22 -13.03 -6.47
CA ILE A 233 11.79 -13.27 -6.23
C ILE A 233 11.60 -14.68 -5.66
N ASN A 234 10.71 -14.85 -4.69
CA ASN A 234 10.37 -16.15 -4.13
C ASN A 234 9.48 -16.97 -5.09
N TRP A 235 10.06 -17.41 -6.19
CA TRP A 235 9.41 -18.17 -7.25
C TRP A 235 8.95 -19.57 -6.81
N ALA A 236 9.46 -20.10 -5.71
CA ALA A 236 9.06 -21.41 -5.18
C ALA A 236 7.73 -21.37 -4.41
N ALA A 237 7.23 -20.19 -4.05
CA ALA A 237 5.94 -20.02 -3.39
C ALA A 237 4.78 -19.78 -4.38
N ASP A 238 5.09 -19.53 -5.65
CA ASP A 238 4.12 -19.28 -6.71
C ASP A 238 4.16 -20.43 -7.70
N GLU A 239 3.07 -21.19 -7.80
CA GLU A 239 2.93 -22.38 -8.65
C GLU A 239 3.18 -22.05 -10.14
N ALA A 240 2.82 -20.85 -10.59
CA ALA A 240 3.03 -20.44 -11.99
C ALA A 240 4.52 -20.13 -12.29
N LEU A 241 5.23 -19.53 -11.32
CA LEU A 241 6.68 -19.30 -11.44
C LEU A 241 7.46 -20.59 -11.25
N GLN A 242 6.98 -21.48 -10.37
CA GLN A 242 7.53 -22.81 -10.17
C GLN A 242 7.41 -23.64 -11.45
N GLU A 243 6.27 -23.68 -12.14
CA GLU A 243 6.10 -24.39 -13.42
C GLU A 243 7.03 -23.80 -14.52
N LEU A 244 7.17 -22.47 -14.55
CA LEU A 244 8.01 -21.79 -15.54
C LEU A 244 9.51 -22.07 -15.34
N VAL A 245 9.95 -22.23 -14.09
CA VAL A 245 11.35 -22.50 -13.72
C VAL A 245 11.65 -24.00 -13.69
N MET A 246 10.73 -24.83 -13.20
CA MET A 246 10.87 -26.27 -12.96
C MET A 246 10.13 -27.16 -13.96
N SER A 247 9.84 -26.69 -15.16
CA SER A 247 9.24 -27.60 -16.15
C SER A 247 10.26 -28.65 -16.54
N ASP A 248 9.94 -29.91 -16.25
CA ASP A 248 10.73 -31.08 -16.56
C ASP A 248 11.17 -31.03 -18.03
N GLU A 249 12.46 -31.29 -18.26
CA GLU A 249 13.01 -31.55 -19.58
C GLU A 249 12.48 -32.92 -20.06
N GLU A 250 11.17 -33.10 -20.23
CA GLU A 250 10.65 -34.15 -21.10
C GLU A 250 10.78 -33.67 -22.55
N ASP A 251 11.89 -34.07 -23.17
CA ASP A 251 11.88 -34.79 -24.46
C ASP A 251 13.33 -34.94 -24.96
N GLY A 252 13.94 -36.07 -24.57
CA GLY A 252 14.97 -36.75 -25.34
C GLY A 252 14.34 -37.84 -26.19
#